data_AF-A0A6A6HXT3-F1
#
_entry.id   AF-A0A6A6HXT3-F1
#
_cell.length_a   1.000
_cell.length_b   1.000
_cell.length_c   1.000
_cell.angle_alpha   90.00
_cell.angle_beta   90.00
_cell.angle_gamma   90.00
#
_symmetry.space_group_name_H-M   'P 1'
#
loop_
_entity.id
_entity.type
_entity.pdbx_description
1 polymer ?
#
loop_
_entity_poly.entity_id
_entity_poly.type
_entity_poly.pdbx_seq_one_letter_code
_entity_poly.pdbx_strand_id
1 'polypeptide(L)'
;MSNRDPYTPPHRQPGSGHSSAHPINGHGSYHAGPAANKLNPGAGTFQPIHFSGFAPQNGSMAHANGNQVSQPSHDHLERRVDGLEREQFALRTDVEDLKTLCNSLHSSVEMMKKGGWSVSVGPFKDQSAAAFRQEFDQLTSEVHGHYNGANDYAKKVAVTDGSVSPKTTPTVPPHLRGARGGQQNGTPLPPHLRGTKGSSVESIASVETLTSANNPLVTDGNVDTTTAFTAQVPAIEHTPPCSAPGSPATTIHPDVPLQSIENLCITHAEAWKPHFLGTLPPLPTNVSIEIPSLDSMTTFHPDFLRNTFGGVLWSPGLTYIPPAPGPCILRNRTYYVLDAAYEPYLPSTPGTHGAKLTAFFNKHPAEEFGALPEGCGDSSENVPMFVLLPDEKKGGRKRYVYFGHYSQTRWSDKLDYDRMVQCVPQQVREYWAEELSASGRPGWVTDALMKHFFPKPEYEGRMFGVSEAQGGSVMSEDLDKREEKVLKDVKRYVEALREWEKDARMKTAMIKKDFIMQAFERADADDPPALRLWWEYLQCVNWNPDFYRMLATLQARNDNYERF
;
A
#
# COMPACT_ATOMS: atom_id res chain seq x y z
N MET A 1 38.57 20.03 -24.03
CA MET A 1 38.66 21.49 -23.84
C MET A 1 37.66 22.17 -24.75
N SER A 2 36.58 22.71 -24.18
CA SER A 2 35.86 23.94 -24.56
C SER A 2 34.41 23.80 -24.06
N ASN A 3 34.18 24.36 -22.88
CA ASN A 3 32.87 24.52 -22.25
C ASN A 3 32.09 25.64 -22.96
N ARG A 4 30.80 25.43 -23.21
CA ARG A 4 29.82 26.50 -23.44
C ARG A 4 28.50 26.13 -22.79
N ASP A 5 28.27 26.68 -21.61
CA ASP A 5 26.98 27.25 -21.23
C ASP A 5 27.00 28.73 -21.64
N PRO A 6 25.85 29.33 -22.03
CA PRO A 6 25.26 30.28 -21.10
C PRO A 6 23.72 30.35 -21.14
N TYR A 7 23.08 30.00 -20.02
CA TYR A 7 21.77 30.53 -19.66
C TYR A 7 21.94 31.95 -19.10
N THR A 8 21.34 32.93 -19.78
CA THR A 8 21.18 34.31 -19.30
C THR A 8 19.68 34.60 -19.19
N PRO A 9 19.11 34.90 -18.01
CA PRO A 9 17.72 35.33 -17.91
C PRO A 9 17.62 36.86 -18.08
N PRO A 10 16.56 37.39 -18.71
CA PRO A 10 16.43 38.83 -18.90
C PRO A 10 15.86 39.54 -17.66
N HIS A 11 16.45 40.70 -17.38
CA HIS A 11 15.97 41.74 -16.47
C HIS A 11 14.52 42.16 -16.76
N ARG A 12 13.70 42.29 -15.71
CA ARG A 12 12.38 42.94 -15.75
C ARG A 12 12.45 44.28 -15.01
N GLN A 13 12.14 45.37 -15.70
CA GLN A 13 11.98 46.70 -15.12
C GLN A 13 10.59 46.87 -14.48
N PRO A 14 10.42 47.76 -13.48
CA PRO A 14 9.16 48.02 -12.81
C PRO A 14 8.33 49.07 -13.56
N GLY A 15 7.10 48.70 -13.93
CA GLY A 15 6.08 49.63 -14.44
C GLY A 15 5.05 49.94 -13.36
N SER A 16 5.01 51.20 -12.94
CA SER A 16 3.99 51.84 -12.11
C SER A 16 2.85 52.35 -13.01
N GLY A 17 1.59 52.29 -12.54
CA GLY A 17 0.45 52.80 -13.31
C GLY A 17 -0.94 52.52 -12.72
N HIS A 18 -1.36 53.44 -11.86
CA HIS A 18 -2.70 53.81 -11.37
C HIS A 18 -4.03 53.21 -11.91
N SER A 19 -4.88 52.88 -10.94
CA SER A 19 -6.30 53.31 -10.72
C SER A 19 -7.39 53.03 -11.75
N SER A 20 -8.43 52.30 -11.31
CA SER A 20 -9.79 52.88 -11.15
C SER A 20 -10.68 51.99 -10.30
N ALA A 21 -11.21 52.59 -9.23
CA ALA A 21 -12.27 52.05 -8.39
C ALA A 21 -13.62 52.52 -8.94
N HIS A 22 -14.59 51.61 -9.03
CA HIS A 22 -16.01 51.95 -9.12
C HIS A 22 -16.78 51.23 -8.02
N PRO A 23 -17.74 51.92 -7.36
CA PRO A 23 -18.51 51.37 -6.25
C PRO A 23 -19.78 50.69 -6.75
N ILE A 24 -20.17 49.58 -6.13
CA ILE A 24 -21.53 49.05 -6.27
C ILE A 24 -22.13 48.93 -4.87
N ASN A 25 -23.05 49.86 -4.61
CA ASN A 25 -24.08 49.77 -3.59
C ASN A 25 -25.00 48.58 -3.87
N GLY A 26 -25.38 47.85 -2.84
CA GLY A 26 -26.35 46.77 -2.93
C GLY A 26 -26.78 46.26 -1.56
N HIS A 27 -27.45 47.11 -0.77
CA HIS A 27 -28.24 46.67 0.38
C HIS A 27 -29.41 45.80 -0.11
N GLY A 28 -29.42 44.53 0.29
CA GLY A 28 -30.52 43.60 0.07
C GLY A 28 -30.69 42.71 1.29
N SER A 29 -31.37 43.24 2.31
CA SER A 29 -31.84 42.47 3.47
C SER A 29 -33.02 41.61 3.02
N TYR A 30 -32.84 40.29 3.04
CA TYR A 30 -33.94 39.33 2.92
C TYR A 30 -34.04 38.54 4.23
N HIS A 31 -35.06 38.89 5.00
CA HIS A 31 -35.63 38.02 6.02
C HIS A 31 -36.24 36.79 5.35
N ALA A 32 -35.72 35.60 5.64
CA ALA A 32 -36.38 34.33 5.37
C ALA A 32 -36.75 33.69 6.72
N GLY A 33 -38.06 33.57 6.96
CA GLY A 33 -38.62 32.91 8.13
C GLY A 33 -38.49 31.38 8.08
N PRO A 34 -38.78 30.69 9.20
CA PRO A 34 -38.59 29.25 9.33
C PRO A 34 -39.67 28.49 8.54
N ALA A 35 -39.23 27.72 7.54
CA ALA A 35 -40.09 26.78 6.81
C ALA A 35 -40.37 25.56 7.70
N ALA A 36 -41.64 25.39 8.07
CA ALA A 36 -42.16 24.22 8.75
C ALA A 36 -42.16 23.00 7.81
N ASN A 37 -41.48 21.93 8.21
CA ASN A 37 -41.56 20.61 7.58
C ASN A 37 -42.97 20.03 7.75
N LYS A 38 -43.81 20.13 6.72
CA LYS A 38 -45.03 19.31 6.58
C LYS A 38 -44.63 17.96 5.99
N LEU A 39 -44.58 16.94 6.84
CA LEU A 39 -44.49 15.54 6.44
C LEU A 39 -45.78 15.14 5.69
N ASN A 40 -45.58 14.44 4.58
CA ASN A 40 -46.61 13.91 3.69
C ASN A 40 -47.27 12.66 4.35
N PRO A 41 -48.57 12.66 4.68
CA PRO A 41 -49.22 11.53 5.37
C PRO A 41 -49.70 10.41 4.42
N GLY A 42 -49.28 10.41 3.15
CA GLY A 42 -49.70 9.43 2.15
C GLY A 42 -48.64 8.35 1.87
N ALA A 43 -48.28 7.54 2.86
CA ALA A 43 -47.55 6.29 2.64
C ALA A 43 -48.50 5.11 2.92
N GLY A 44 -48.60 4.20 1.94
CA GLY A 44 -49.71 3.29 1.74
C GLY A 44 -49.98 2.29 2.87
N THR A 45 -51.26 1.98 3.01
CA THR A 45 -51.81 0.91 3.84
C THR A 45 -51.33 -0.45 3.34
N PHE A 46 -50.58 -1.17 4.17
CA PHE A 46 -50.13 -2.54 3.89
C PHE A 46 -51.31 -3.50 4.07
N GLN A 47 -51.76 -4.13 2.99
CA GLN A 47 -52.77 -5.21 3.01
C GLN A 47 -52.03 -6.56 2.89
N PRO A 48 -52.15 -7.48 3.86
CA PRO A 48 -51.58 -8.82 3.72
C PRO A 48 -52.40 -9.63 2.72
N ILE A 49 -51.76 -10.03 1.62
CA ILE A 49 -52.37 -10.91 0.61
C ILE A 49 -52.47 -12.32 1.21
N HIS A 50 -53.70 -12.77 1.45
CA HIS A 50 -54.02 -14.17 1.70
C HIS A 50 -53.79 -15.00 0.43
N PHE A 51 -52.73 -15.80 0.41
CA PHE A 51 -52.58 -16.87 -0.58
C PHE A 51 -53.33 -18.12 -0.08
N SER A 52 -54.51 -18.36 -0.64
CA SER A 52 -55.24 -19.61 -0.52
C SER A 52 -55.22 -20.35 -1.86
N GLY A 53 -54.64 -21.55 -1.88
CA GLY A 53 -54.98 -22.56 -2.88
C GLY A 53 -53.80 -23.13 -3.66
N PHE A 54 -53.09 -24.10 -3.08
CA PHE A 54 -52.55 -25.23 -3.83
C PHE A 54 -52.58 -26.47 -2.93
N ALA A 55 -53.39 -27.45 -3.32
CA ALA A 55 -53.41 -28.78 -2.73
C ALA A 55 -52.37 -29.66 -3.43
N PRO A 56 -51.54 -30.41 -2.70
CA PRO A 56 -50.86 -31.57 -3.24
C PRO A 56 -51.44 -32.87 -2.68
N GLN A 57 -51.48 -33.87 -3.57
CA GLN A 57 -51.89 -35.23 -3.32
C GLN A 57 -50.92 -35.97 -2.37
N ASN A 58 -51.53 -36.81 -1.54
CA ASN A 58 -51.05 -38.01 -0.88
C ASN A 58 -49.60 -38.47 -1.17
N GLY A 59 -48.80 -38.46 -0.12
CA GLY A 59 -47.55 -39.21 -0.01
C GLY A 59 -47.21 -39.43 1.47
N SER A 60 -47.70 -40.54 2.03
CA SER A 60 -47.45 -40.98 3.40
C SER A 60 -45.97 -41.28 3.63
N MET A 61 -45.29 -40.49 4.46
CA MET A 61 -44.01 -40.83 5.08
C MET A 61 -44.03 -40.47 6.57
N ALA A 62 -43.49 -41.39 7.36
CA ALA A 62 -43.65 -41.48 8.80
C ALA A 62 -42.89 -40.42 9.60
N HIS A 63 -43.43 -40.14 10.78
CA HIS A 63 -43.02 -39.18 11.79
C HIS A 63 -41.52 -39.19 12.14
N ALA A 64 -40.90 -38.01 12.09
CA ALA A 64 -39.74 -37.65 12.90
C ALA A 64 -40.04 -36.34 13.63
N ASN A 65 -39.82 -36.35 14.95
CA ASN A 65 -40.12 -35.28 15.90
C ASN A 65 -39.64 -33.90 15.44
N GLY A 66 -40.58 -33.04 15.04
CA GLY A 66 -40.35 -31.62 14.84
C GLY A 66 -40.46 -30.88 16.17
N ASN A 67 -39.34 -30.35 16.65
CA ASN A 67 -39.33 -29.37 17.74
C ASN A 67 -40.21 -28.18 17.34
N GLN A 68 -41.31 -27.98 18.06
CA GLN A 68 -42.11 -26.77 17.97
C GLN A 68 -41.22 -25.57 18.28
N VAL A 69 -40.94 -24.76 17.27
CA VAL A 69 -40.34 -23.44 17.43
C VAL A 69 -41.40 -22.59 18.12
N SER A 70 -41.26 -22.45 19.43
CA SER A 70 -42.10 -21.59 20.26
C SER A 70 -42.11 -20.19 19.64
N GLN A 71 -43.29 -19.71 19.24
CA GLN A 71 -43.42 -18.32 18.81
C GLN A 71 -42.94 -17.42 19.96
N PRO A 72 -42.01 -16.48 19.70
CA PRO A 72 -41.57 -15.55 20.74
C PRO A 72 -42.81 -14.82 21.27
N SER A 73 -43.01 -14.87 22.59
CA SER A 73 -44.14 -14.19 23.21
C SER A 73 -44.08 -12.70 22.86
N HIS A 74 -45.26 -12.12 22.63
CA HIS A 74 -45.44 -10.70 22.33
C HIS A 74 -44.67 -9.80 23.32
N ASP A 75 -44.68 -10.17 24.61
CA ASP A 75 -43.97 -9.49 25.69
C ASP A 75 -42.43 -9.40 25.49
N HIS A 76 -41.83 -10.38 24.80
CA HIS A 76 -40.40 -10.35 24.51
C HIS A 76 -40.07 -9.34 23.40
N LEU A 77 -40.97 -9.19 22.42
CA LEU A 77 -40.81 -8.23 21.34
C LEU A 77 -40.96 -6.81 21.87
N GLU A 78 -41.96 -6.56 22.71
CA GLU A 78 -42.23 -5.25 23.32
C GLU A 78 -41.05 -4.77 24.17
N ARG A 79 -40.49 -5.64 25.04
CA ARG A 79 -39.28 -5.32 25.81
C ARG A 79 -38.05 -5.02 24.95
N ARG A 80 -37.93 -5.67 23.79
CA ARG A 80 -36.84 -5.41 22.84
C ARG A 80 -37.02 -4.06 22.15
N VAL A 81 -38.25 -3.70 21.79
CA VAL A 81 -38.56 -2.38 21.22
C VAL A 81 -38.26 -1.28 22.24
N ASP A 82 -38.72 -1.41 23.49
CA ASP A 82 -38.43 -0.46 24.57
C ASP A 82 -36.93 -0.34 24.89
N GLY A 83 -36.17 -1.42 24.70
CA GLY A 83 -34.70 -1.42 24.82
C GLY A 83 -34.07 -0.59 23.70
N LEU A 84 -34.46 -0.85 22.46
CA LEU A 84 -33.94 -0.15 21.28
C LEU A 84 -34.31 1.33 21.27
N GLU A 85 -35.50 1.71 21.74
CA GLU A 85 -35.89 3.11 21.84
C GLU A 85 -35.03 3.87 22.87
N ARG A 86 -34.71 3.24 24.01
CA ARG A 86 -33.81 3.82 25.01
C ARG A 86 -32.38 3.95 24.48
N GLU A 87 -31.87 2.92 23.80
CA GLU A 87 -30.54 2.96 23.17
C GLU A 87 -30.49 4.05 22.07
N GLN A 88 -31.52 4.18 21.25
CA GLN A 88 -31.61 5.23 20.25
C GLN A 88 -31.62 6.63 20.88
N PHE A 89 -32.33 6.80 22.01
CA PHE A 89 -32.34 8.06 22.74
C PHE A 89 -30.97 8.41 23.34
N ALA A 90 -30.27 7.43 23.93
CA ALA A 90 -28.90 7.59 24.41
C ALA A 90 -27.96 8.01 23.28
N LEU A 91 -28.03 7.32 22.13
CA LEU A 91 -27.19 7.63 20.96
C LEU A 91 -27.41 9.06 20.44
N ARG A 92 -28.64 9.57 20.47
CA ARG A 92 -28.94 10.96 20.08
C ARG A 92 -28.31 11.98 21.04
N THR A 93 -28.24 11.64 22.33
CA THR A 93 -27.60 12.48 23.34
C THR A 93 -26.09 12.53 23.09
N ASP A 94 -25.46 11.37 22.88
CA ASP A 94 -24.02 11.27 22.57
C ASP A 94 -23.64 12.06 21.30
N VAL A 95 -24.49 12.03 20.27
CA VAL A 95 -24.27 12.79 19.02
C VAL A 95 -24.31 14.31 19.27
N GLU A 96 -25.22 14.81 20.11
CA GLU A 96 -25.27 16.24 20.45
C GLU A 96 -24.10 16.67 21.34
N ASP A 97 -23.66 15.80 22.26
CA ASP A 97 -22.45 16.03 23.07
C ASP A 97 -21.19 16.09 22.18
N LEU A 98 -21.06 15.17 21.23
CA LEU A 98 -19.96 15.16 20.27
C LEU A 98 -19.95 16.42 19.40
N LYS A 99 -21.12 16.86 18.93
CA LYS A 99 -21.27 18.10 18.15
C LYS A 99 -20.87 19.32 18.98
N THR A 100 -21.22 19.34 20.26
CA THR A 100 -20.80 20.39 21.20
C THR A 100 -19.29 20.41 21.38
N LEU A 101 -18.67 19.23 21.52
CA LEU A 101 -17.21 19.08 21.60
C LEU A 101 -16.51 19.58 20.33
N CYS A 102 -17.00 19.19 19.14
CA CYS A 102 -16.47 19.63 17.86
C CYS A 102 -16.54 21.16 17.70
N ASN A 103 -17.65 21.78 18.08
CA ASN A 103 -17.81 23.24 18.04
C ASN A 103 -16.85 23.96 19.00
N SER A 104 -16.63 23.39 20.20
CA SER A 104 -15.67 23.90 21.18
C SER A 104 -14.22 23.81 20.68
N LEU A 105 -13.85 22.67 20.07
CA LEU A 105 -12.53 22.47 19.48
C LEU A 105 -12.30 23.43 18.30
N HIS A 106 -13.28 23.57 17.40
CA HIS A 106 -13.21 24.51 16.30
C HIS A 106 -13.00 25.95 16.78
N SER A 107 -13.74 26.36 17.82
CA SER A 107 -13.59 27.69 18.45
C SER A 107 -12.18 27.88 19.04
N SER A 108 -11.64 26.84 19.68
CA SER A 108 -10.27 26.86 20.24
C SER A 108 -9.20 26.98 19.15
N VAL A 109 -9.37 26.27 18.03
CA VAL A 109 -8.47 26.35 16.87
C VAL A 109 -8.53 27.73 16.22
N GLU A 110 -9.71 28.30 16.06
CA GLU A 110 -9.87 29.67 15.52
C GLU A 110 -9.28 30.73 16.46
N MET A 111 -9.37 30.55 17.78
CA MET A 111 -8.65 31.41 18.74
C MET A 111 -7.12 31.30 18.59
N MET A 112 -6.59 30.09 18.36
CA MET A 112 -5.15 29.89 18.10
C MET A 112 -4.71 30.59 16.80
N LYS A 113 -5.46 30.44 15.71
CA LYS A 113 -5.14 31.09 14.42
C LYS A 113 -5.13 32.61 14.51
N LYS A 114 -6.00 33.20 15.33
CA LYS A 114 -6.11 34.65 15.51
C LYS A 114 -5.05 35.23 16.46
N GLY A 115 -4.10 34.42 16.94
CA GLY A 115 -3.08 34.87 17.89
C GLY A 115 -3.65 35.23 19.26
N GLY A 116 -4.85 34.74 19.61
CA GLY A 116 -5.55 35.07 20.85
C GLY A 116 -5.06 34.31 22.09
N TRP A 117 -4.09 33.42 21.95
CA TRP A 117 -3.44 32.76 23.07
C TRP A 117 -2.27 33.62 23.56
N SER A 118 -2.52 34.44 24.59
CA SER A 118 -1.45 35.01 25.39
C SER A 118 -0.82 33.88 26.20
N VAL A 119 0.19 33.21 25.62
CA VAL A 119 1.04 32.29 26.38
C VAL A 119 1.88 33.13 27.32
N SER A 120 1.35 33.39 28.51
CA SER A 120 2.14 33.81 29.66
C SER A 120 2.95 32.60 30.10
N VAL A 121 4.05 32.32 29.38
CA VAL A 121 5.13 31.54 29.96
C VAL A 121 5.55 32.28 31.24
N GLY A 122 5.48 31.60 32.39
CA GLY A 122 5.85 32.14 33.69
C GLY A 122 7.27 32.71 33.70
N PRO A 123 7.73 33.32 34.80
CA PRO A 123 8.92 34.19 34.84
C PRO A 123 10.20 33.41 34.51
N PHE A 124 10.46 33.20 33.23
CA PHE A 124 11.78 32.91 32.72
C PHE A 124 12.56 34.20 32.93
N LYS A 125 13.40 34.20 33.97
CA LYS A 125 14.50 35.15 34.09
C LYS A 125 15.14 35.23 32.70
N ASP A 126 15.21 36.43 32.14
CA ASP A 126 16.09 36.75 31.01
C ASP A 126 17.54 36.47 31.43
N GLN A 127 17.93 35.19 31.43
CA GLN A 127 19.34 34.82 31.41
C GLN A 127 19.81 35.21 30.02
N SER A 128 20.37 36.42 29.92
CA SER A 128 20.87 36.94 28.66
C SER A 128 21.80 35.90 28.03
N ALA A 129 21.63 35.65 26.73
CA ALA A 129 22.49 34.75 25.97
C ALA A 129 23.99 35.09 26.12
N ALA A 130 24.32 36.31 26.57
CA ALA A 130 25.68 36.72 26.93
C ALA A 130 26.25 35.96 28.14
N ALA A 131 25.46 35.68 29.17
CA ALA A 131 25.92 34.93 30.35
C ALA A 131 26.28 33.48 29.99
N PHE A 132 25.43 32.84 29.19
CA PHE A 132 25.68 31.47 28.72
C PHE A 132 26.92 31.41 27.80
N ARG A 133 27.13 32.44 26.97
CA ARG A 133 28.30 32.54 26.11
C ARG A 133 29.59 32.71 26.91
N GLN A 134 29.54 33.48 28.00
CA GLN A 134 30.69 33.67 28.89
C GLN A 134 31.07 32.38 29.64
N GLU A 135 30.08 31.60 30.12
CA GLU A 135 30.33 30.30 30.72
C GLU A 135 30.92 29.30 29.72
N PHE A 136 30.44 29.32 28.48
CA PHE A 136 30.95 28.46 27.42
C PHE A 136 32.42 28.78 27.06
N ASP A 137 32.77 30.07 26.96
CA ASP A 137 34.15 30.50 26.68
C ASP A 137 35.08 30.14 27.84
N GLN A 138 34.61 30.24 29.09
CA GLN A 138 35.36 29.84 30.28
C GLN A 138 35.66 28.34 30.28
N LEU A 139 34.66 27.50 30.00
CA LEU A 139 34.82 26.05 29.91
C LEU A 139 35.78 25.66 28.77
N THR A 140 35.69 26.36 27.64
CA THR A 140 36.58 26.12 26.49
C THR A 140 38.04 26.45 26.83
N SER A 141 38.27 27.52 27.60
CA SER A 141 39.61 27.89 28.07
C SER A 141 40.20 26.89 29.08
N GLU A 142 39.37 26.30 29.92
CA GLU A 142 39.77 25.33 30.94
C GLU A 142 40.20 24.00 30.30
N VAL A 143 39.50 23.56 29.25
CA VAL A 143 39.83 22.36 28.48
C VAL A 143 41.15 22.52 27.70
N HIS A 144 41.43 23.71 27.16
CA HIS A 144 42.67 23.96 26.41
C HIS A 144 43.88 24.26 27.33
N GLY A 145 43.66 24.68 28.57
CA GLY A 145 44.72 24.93 29.56
C GLY A 145 45.44 23.67 30.05
N HIS A 146 44.84 22.48 29.91
CA HIS A 146 45.39 21.22 30.45
C HIS A 146 46.38 20.48 29.54
N TYR A 147 46.66 20.96 28.32
CA TYR A 147 47.51 20.24 27.36
C TYR A 147 48.92 20.82 27.12
N ASN A 148 49.32 21.91 27.78
CA ASN A 148 50.65 22.51 27.60
C ASN A 148 51.48 22.54 28.89
N GLY A 149 51.81 21.36 29.40
CA GLY A 149 52.65 21.22 30.58
C GLY A 149 53.51 19.97 30.58
N ALA A 150 54.47 19.87 29.64
CA ALA A 150 55.76 19.19 29.82
C ALA A 150 56.49 19.04 28.47
N ASN A 151 57.52 19.87 28.25
CA ASN A 151 58.84 19.40 27.83
C ASN A 151 59.75 20.59 27.58
N ASP A 152 60.61 20.86 28.55
CA ASP A 152 61.70 21.81 28.42
C ASP A 152 62.98 21.13 28.96
N TYR A 153 63.81 20.58 28.06
CA TYR A 153 65.23 20.30 28.30
C TYR A 153 66.00 20.22 26.96
N ALA A 154 66.55 21.38 26.58
CA ALA A 154 67.87 21.64 25.99
C ALA A 154 68.40 20.80 24.80
N LYS A 155 68.77 21.48 23.69
CA LYS A 155 70.19 21.78 23.36
C LYS A 155 70.35 22.75 22.16
N LYS A 156 71.26 23.72 22.34
CA LYS A 156 71.73 24.77 21.42
C LYS A 156 72.49 24.23 20.19
N VAL A 157 72.47 24.99 19.07
CA VAL A 157 73.58 25.51 18.20
C VAL A 157 72.90 26.09 16.93
N ALA A 158 72.65 27.40 16.81
CA ALA A 158 73.48 28.48 16.26
C ALA A 158 73.47 28.63 14.71
N VAL A 159 73.08 29.84 14.24
CA VAL A 159 73.53 30.56 12.99
C VAL A 159 72.88 30.01 11.68
N THR A 160 72.24 30.74 10.75
CA THR A 160 72.34 32.12 10.19
C THR A 160 71.11 32.41 9.29
N ASP A 161 70.80 33.71 9.14
CA ASP A 161 70.22 34.43 7.97
C ASP A 161 69.09 33.87 7.09
N GLY A 162 68.04 34.70 6.96
CA GLY A 162 67.71 35.28 5.65
C GLY A 162 66.51 34.73 4.88
N SER A 163 65.46 35.56 4.81
CA SER A 163 64.79 35.94 3.56
C SER A 163 63.69 35.07 2.93
N VAL A 164 62.62 35.78 2.57
CA VAL A 164 61.57 35.55 1.53
C VAL A 164 60.39 34.60 1.82
N SER A 165 59.17 35.17 1.66
CA SER A 165 57.86 34.52 1.48
C SER A 165 57.86 33.38 0.45
N PRO A 166 56.88 32.45 0.48
CA PRO A 166 55.72 32.63 -0.40
C PRO A 166 54.38 31.95 0.01
N LYS A 167 53.31 32.52 -0.54
CA LYS A 167 52.09 31.91 -1.12
C LYS A 167 51.44 30.68 -0.46
N THR A 168 50.21 30.92 -0.03
CA THR A 168 49.12 29.98 0.24
C THR A 168 48.60 29.24 -1.01
N THR A 169 48.48 27.91 -0.93
CA THR A 169 47.54 27.07 -1.72
C THR A 169 47.05 25.89 -0.87
N PRO A 170 45.82 25.38 -1.11
CA PRO A 170 45.10 24.51 -0.17
C PRO A 170 45.43 23.02 -0.34
N THR A 171 45.52 22.32 0.80
CA THR A 171 45.85 20.89 0.90
C THR A 171 44.59 20.04 0.93
N VAL A 172 44.47 19.13 -0.03
CA VAL A 172 43.48 18.05 -0.07
C VAL A 172 44.10 16.77 0.55
N PRO A 173 43.38 15.99 1.37
CA PRO A 173 43.95 14.83 2.08
C PRO A 173 44.27 13.60 1.20
N PRO A 174 45.32 12.81 1.53
CA PRO A 174 45.81 11.71 0.71
C PRO A 174 45.30 10.34 1.22
N HIS A 175 44.30 9.73 0.58
CA HIS A 175 43.98 8.32 0.85
C HIS A 175 43.48 7.53 -0.38
N LEU A 176 43.83 7.96 -1.60
CA LEU A 176 43.56 7.20 -2.82
C LEU A 176 44.79 7.17 -3.72
N ARG A 177 45.75 6.30 -3.37
CA ARG A 177 46.77 5.80 -4.31
C ARG A 177 47.10 4.36 -3.94
N GLY A 178 46.55 3.43 -4.70
CA GLY A 178 46.82 1.99 -4.56
C GLY A 178 48.15 1.58 -5.19
N ALA A 179 48.66 0.41 -4.80
CA ALA A 179 49.07 -0.68 -5.69
C ALA A 179 49.85 -1.77 -4.93
N ARG A 180 49.43 -3.03 -5.16
CA ARG A 180 50.20 -4.27 -5.37
C ARG A 180 51.59 -4.45 -4.72
N GLY A 181 51.71 -5.56 -3.99
CA GLY A 181 52.74 -6.58 -4.25
C GLY A 181 53.83 -6.78 -3.18
N GLY A 182 53.95 -8.03 -2.69
CA GLY A 182 55.26 -8.66 -2.47
C GLY A 182 55.79 -8.80 -1.03
N GLN A 183 55.57 -10.00 -0.47
CA GLN A 183 56.52 -10.84 0.28
C GLN A 183 57.22 -10.39 1.59
N GLN A 184 57.04 -11.29 2.58
CA GLN A 184 58.01 -11.84 3.54
C GLN A 184 58.13 -11.29 4.98
N ASN A 185 57.92 -12.24 5.90
CA ASN A 185 58.56 -12.52 7.19
C ASN A 185 58.12 -11.78 8.48
N GLY A 186 57.69 -12.59 9.47
CA GLY A 186 58.01 -12.35 10.89
C GLY A 186 56.87 -12.40 11.93
N THR A 187 56.49 -13.61 12.36
CA THR A 187 55.83 -13.95 13.66
C THR A 187 56.65 -13.49 14.90
N PRO A 188 56.17 -13.48 16.18
CA PRO A 188 55.15 -14.39 16.78
C PRO A 188 54.18 -13.82 17.86
N LEU A 189 53.08 -14.56 18.08
CA LEU A 189 52.16 -14.45 19.23
C LEU A 189 52.39 -15.62 20.22
N PRO A 190 52.35 -15.41 21.55
CA PRO A 190 52.65 -16.43 22.56
C PRO A 190 51.35 -16.89 23.31
N PRO A 191 51.39 -17.68 24.40
CA PRO A 191 51.09 -19.10 24.37
C PRO A 191 50.12 -19.49 25.50
N HIS A 192 48.81 -19.32 25.29
CA HIS A 192 47.75 -19.80 26.17
C HIS A 192 46.49 -19.78 25.29
N LEU A 193 45.98 -20.88 24.77
CA LEU A 193 45.05 -21.76 25.46
C LEU A 193 44.92 -23.04 24.59
N ARG A 194 46.04 -23.74 24.43
CA ARG A 194 46.08 -25.08 23.85
C ARG A 194 45.44 -26.06 24.86
N GLY A 195 44.42 -26.77 24.40
CA GLY A 195 43.40 -27.43 25.24
C GLY A 195 43.78 -28.72 25.98
N THR A 196 42.76 -29.50 26.34
CA THR A 196 42.89 -30.91 26.75
C THR A 196 41.57 -31.67 26.59
N LYS A 197 41.67 -32.84 25.95
CA LYS A 197 40.69 -33.94 25.87
C LYS A 197 40.76 -34.80 27.15
N GLY A 198 39.66 -35.46 27.52
CA GLY A 198 39.74 -36.69 28.33
C GLY A 198 38.47 -37.16 29.06
N SER A 199 37.64 -37.94 28.35
CA SER A 199 36.94 -39.19 28.74
C SER A 199 36.17 -39.38 30.07
N SER A 200 34.96 -39.98 29.92
CA SER A 200 34.43 -41.16 30.66
C SER A 200 33.31 -41.00 31.71
N VAL A 201 32.10 -41.42 31.31
CA VAL A 201 31.09 -42.29 31.97
C VAL A 201 30.56 -41.92 33.37
N GLU A 202 29.27 -41.60 33.49
CA GLU A 202 28.21 -42.44 34.11
C GLU A 202 26.84 -41.74 34.14
N SER A 203 25.81 -42.51 33.82
CA SER A 203 24.39 -42.15 33.76
C SER A 203 23.72 -42.31 35.12
N ILE A 204 22.92 -41.34 35.60
CA ILE A 204 21.72 -41.57 36.43
C ILE A 204 20.65 -40.52 36.08
N ALA A 205 19.40 -40.96 36.16
CA ALA A 205 18.19 -40.43 35.56
C ALA A 205 17.48 -39.27 36.31
N SER A 206 16.50 -38.70 35.59
CA SER A 206 15.24 -38.10 36.06
C SER A 206 15.24 -36.62 36.48
N VAL A 207 14.54 -35.74 35.76
CA VAL A 207 13.11 -35.38 35.94
C VAL A 207 12.75 -34.23 34.97
N GLU A 208 11.53 -34.32 34.45
CA GLU A 208 10.86 -33.50 33.43
C GLU A 208 10.75 -31.99 33.73
N THR A 209 10.86 -31.14 32.70
CA THR A 209 9.86 -30.08 32.43
C THR A 209 10.01 -29.44 31.03
N LEU A 210 8.92 -29.53 30.27
CA LEU A 210 8.48 -28.83 29.05
C LEU A 210 9.34 -27.67 28.48
N THR A 211 9.88 -27.85 27.28
CA THR A 211 10.31 -26.77 26.35
C THR A 211 10.06 -27.21 24.90
N SER A 212 9.15 -26.54 24.20
CA SER A 212 9.42 -25.49 23.20
C SER A 212 10.17 -25.99 21.96
N ALA A 213 9.42 -26.26 20.89
CA ALA A 213 9.93 -26.64 19.58
C ALA A 213 10.54 -25.43 18.85
N ASN A 214 11.82 -25.52 18.50
CA ASN A 214 12.49 -24.68 17.51
C ASN A 214 13.54 -25.54 16.80
N ASN A 215 13.25 -25.93 15.55
CA ASN A 215 14.23 -26.52 14.64
C ASN A 215 14.69 -25.45 13.64
N PRO A 216 15.99 -25.15 13.54
CA PRO A 216 16.55 -24.40 12.42
C PRO A 216 16.97 -25.36 11.29
N LEU A 217 16.38 -25.19 10.11
CA LEU A 217 16.77 -25.88 8.89
C LEU A 217 17.96 -25.16 8.26
N VAL A 218 19.16 -25.71 8.46
CA VAL A 218 20.39 -25.34 7.75
C VAL A 218 20.70 -26.47 6.77
N THR A 219 20.75 -26.16 5.48
CA THR A 219 21.35 -27.04 4.47
C THR A 219 22.34 -26.24 3.63
N ASP A 220 23.61 -26.26 4.05
CA ASP A 220 24.74 -26.03 3.17
C ASP A 220 25.06 -27.36 2.46
N GLY A 221 24.97 -27.35 1.13
CA GLY A 221 25.27 -28.50 0.29
C GLY A 221 25.99 -28.06 -0.98
N ASN A 222 27.32 -28.16 -0.93
CA ASN A 222 28.28 -27.92 -1.99
C ASN A 222 28.09 -28.94 -3.15
N VAL A 223 28.16 -28.49 -4.40
CA VAL A 223 28.04 -29.33 -5.60
C VAL A 223 29.38 -29.33 -6.32
N ASP A 224 30.02 -30.50 -6.42
CA ASP A 224 31.04 -30.76 -7.44
C ASP A 224 30.97 -32.22 -7.94
N THR A 225 30.61 -32.35 -9.22
CA THR A 225 31.39 -33.01 -10.29
C THR A 225 31.61 -34.55 -10.27
N THR A 226 30.89 -35.23 -11.19
CA THR A 226 31.19 -36.47 -11.96
C THR A 226 31.77 -37.71 -11.29
N THR A 227 31.23 -38.91 -11.58
CA THR A 227 31.72 -39.88 -12.60
C THR A 227 30.91 -41.19 -12.52
N ALA A 228 30.72 -41.84 -13.67
CA ALA A 228 29.95 -43.07 -13.92
C ALA A 228 30.40 -44.30 -13.11
N PHE A 229 29.46 -45.23 -12.84
CA PHE A 229 29.73 -46.68 -12.83
C PHE A 229 28.45 -47.50 -13.08
N THR A 230 28.63 -48.54 -13.89
CA THR A 230 27.69 -49.56 -14.38
C THR A 230 27.53 -50.71 -13.35
N ALA A 231 26.49 -51.54 -13.53
CA ALA A 231 26.25 -52.90 -12.97
C ALA A 231 25.50 -52.97 -11.62
N GLN A 232 24.63 -53.95 -11.31
CA GLN A 232 23.77 -54.92 -12.02
C GLN A 232 22.95 -55.63 -10.90
N VAL A 233 21.72 -56.10 -11.22
CA VAL A 233 20.99 -57.27 -10.60
C VAL A 233 20.33 -57.04 -9.21
N PRO A 234 19.26 -57.78 -8.77
CA PRO A 234 18.40 -58.80 -9.40
C PRO A 234 16.87 -58.54 -9.36
N ALA A 235 16.18 -59.42 -10.10
CA ALA A 235 14.74 -59.62 -10.17
C ALA A 235 14.10 -60.21 -8.89
N ILE A 236 12.81 -59.91 -8.68
CA ILE A 236 11.85 -60.74 -7.94
C ILE A 236 10.54 -60.82 -8.74
N GLU A 237 9.98 -62.02 -8.74
CA GLU A 237 8.92 -62.56 -9.60
C GLU A 237 7.48 -62.13 -9.22
N HIS A 238 6.71 -61.92 -10.27
CA HIS A 238 5.29 -62.18 -10.55
C HIS A 238 4.30 -62.67 -9.47
N THR A 239 3.16 -61.98 -9.42
CA THR A 239 1.79 -62.55 -9.42
C THR A 239 0.80 -61.60 -10.16
N PRO A 240 -0.36 -62.07 -10.67
CA PRO A 240 -0.93 -61.68 -11.98
C PRO A 240 -2.13 -60.68 -11.93
N PRO A 241 -2.63 -60.21 -13.11
CA PRO A 241 -3.28 -58.91 -13.24
C PRO A 241 -4.81 -58.96 -13.14
N CYS A 242 -5.39 -57.86 -12.66
CA CYS A 242 -6.81 -57.54 -12.86
C CYS A 242 -6.92 -56.53 -14.01
N SER A 243 -7.63 -56.91 -15.05
CA SER A 243 -7.86 -56.14 -16.27
C SER A 243 -8.81 -54.96 -16.02
N ALA A 244 -8.46 -53.78 -16.56
CA ALA A 244 -9.41 -52.70 -16.82
C ALA A 244 -9.08 -52.03 -18.18
N PRO A 245 -10.11 -51.54 -18.90
CA PRO A 245 -10.12 -51.40 -20.35
C PRO A 245 -9.49 -50.10 -20.87
N GLY A 246 -9.09 -50.17 -22.14
CA GLY A 246 -8.19 -49.24 -22.81
C GLY A 246 -8.70 -47.80 -22.94
N SER A 247 -7.76 -46.88 -22.75
CA SER A 247 -7.82 -45.51 -23.28
C SER A 247 -7.13 -45.49 -24.65
N PRO A 248 -7.70 -44.82 -25.66
CA PRO A 248 -7.11 -44.80 -26.99
C PRO A 248 -5.82 -43.97 -27.01
N ALA A 249 -4.78 -44.54 -27.58
CA ALA A 249 -3.54 -43.86 -27.89
C ALA A 249 -3.83 -42.71 -28.87
N THR A 250 -3.58 -41.47 -28.43
CA THR A 250 -3.62 -40.31 -29.31
C THR A 250 -2.25 -40.21 -30.00
N THR A 251 -2.22 -40.64 -31.26
CA THR A 251 -1.11 -40.43 -32.18
C THR A 251 -0.91 -38.92 -32.38
N ILE A 252 0.23 -38.40 -31.94
CA ILE A 252 0.62 -37.00 -32.12
C ILE A 252 1.05 -36.80 -33.59
N HIS A 253 0.26 -36.04 -34.33
CA HIS A 253 0.59 -35.58 -35.68
C HIS A 253 1.38 -34.27 -35.59
N PRO A 254 2.58 -34.14 -36.16
CA PRO A 254 3.46 -32.98 -35.99
C PRO A 254 3.13 -31.75 -36.87
N ASP A 255 1.94 -31.66 -37.49
CA ASP A 255 1.57 -30.59 -38.42
C ASP A 255 0.27 -29.86 -38.06
N VAL A 256 -0.10 -29.81 -36.77
CA VAL A 256 -1.20 -28.95 -36.32
C VAL A 256 -0.64 -27.54 -36.07
N PRO A 257 -1.13 -26.48 -36.73
CA PRO A 257 -0.72 -25.12 -36.42
C PRO A 257 -0.98 -24.86 -34.94
N LEU A 258 0.05 -24.38 -34.23
CA LEU A 258 -0.10 -23.84 -32.88
C LEU A 258 -1.34 -22.95 -32.86
N GLN A 259 -2.29 -23.27 -31.98
CA GLN A 259 -3.48 -22.44 -31.79
C GLN A 259 -3.01 -21.00 -31.55
N SER A 260 -3.33 -20.16 -32.53
CA SER A 260 -3.09 -18.73 -32.48
C SER A 260 -3.65 -18.16 -31.18
N ILE A 261 -2.86 -17.29 -30.53
CA ILE A 261 -3.21 -16.56 -29.31
C ILE A 261 -4.40 -15.60 -29.53
N GLU A 262 -4.96 -15.56 -30.75
CA GLU A 262 -6.08 -14.71 -31.19
C GLU A 262 -7.43 -14.94 -30.49
N ASN A 263 -7.55 -15.88 -29.54
CA ASN A 263 -8.78 -16.09 -28.75
C ASN A 263 -8.70 -15.66 -27.27
N LEU A 264 -7.65 -14.95 -26.84
CA LEU A 264 -7.62 -14.35 -25.49
C LEU A 264 -8.51 -13.10 -25.35
N CYS A 265 -9.13 -12.64 -26.44
CA CYS A 265 -9.99 -11.47 -26.44
C CYS A 265 -11.48 -11.88 -26.53
N ILE A 266 -12.14 -11.98 -25.37
CA ILE A 266 -13.59 -11.71 -25.22
C ILE A 266 -14.57 -12.66 -25.98
N THR A 267 -14.25 -13.94 -26.19
CA THR A 267 -15.17 -14.89 -26.88
C THR A 267 -15.58 -16.14 -26.11
N HIS A 268 -15.26 -16.27 -24.83
CA HIS A 268 -15.77 -17.38 -24.01
C HIS A 268 -16.97 -16.96 -23.16
N ALA A 269 -18.11 -17.61 -23.42
CA ALA A 269 -19.30 -17.82 -22.61
C ALA A 269 -19.45 -16.92 -21.36
N GLU A 270 -20.46 -16.01 -21.35
CA GLU A 270 -20.87 -15.16 -20.22
C GLU A 270 -19.80 -15.06 -19.12
N ALA A 271 -18.68 -14.40 -19.46
CA ALA A 271 -17.53 -14.31 -18.56
C ALA A 271 -18.05 -13.84 -17.21
N TRP A 272 -17.93 -14.71 -16.20
CA TRP A 272 -18.42 -14.46 -14.86
C TRP A 272 -18.00 -13.05 -14.43
N LYS A 273 -18.92 -12.24 -13.90
CA LYS A 273 -18.60 -10.91 -13.37
C LYS A 273 -19.01 -10.84 -11.90
N PRO A 274 -18.29 -10.07 -11.07
CA PRO A 274 -18.74 -9.78 -9.72
C PRO A 274 -20.18 -9.26 -9.72
N HIS A 275 -21.03 -9.82 -8.85
CA HIS A 275 -22.46 -9.53 -8.80
C HIS A 275 -22.77 -8.02 -8.76
N PHE A 276 -21.98 -7.26 -7.99
CA PHE A 276 -22.13 -5.82 -7.87
C PHE A 276 -22.15 -5.08 -9.22
N LEU A 277 -21.31 -5.50 -10.17
CA LEU A 277 -21.28 -4.88 -11.50
C LEU A 277 -22.61 -5.05 -12.26
N GLY A 278 -23.30 -6.17 -12.04
CA GLY A 278 -24.63 -6.41 -12.62
C GLY A 278 -25.75 -5.62 -11.95
N THR A 279 -25.50 -5.02 -10.78
CA THR A 279 -26.47 -4.16 -10.07
C THR A 279 -26.35 -2.68 -10.46
N LEU A 280 -25.28 -2.30 -11.14
CA LEU A 280 -25.04 -0.91 -11.56
C LEU A 280 -25.94 -0.54 -12.75
N PRO A 281 -26.52 0.67 -12.76
CA PRO A 281 -27.33 1.14 -13.88
C PRO A 281 -26.43 1.40 -15.09
N PRO A 282 -26.86 1.01 -16.32
CA PRO A 282 -26.10 1.30 -17.52
C PRO A 282 -25.93 2.80 -17.73
N LEU A 283 -24.91 3.19 -18.50
CA LEU A 283 -24.67 4.58 -18.84
C LEU A 283 -25.90 5.19 -19.56
N PRO A 284 -26.32 6.41 -19.19
CA PRO A 284 -27.50 7.05 -19.80
C PRO A 284 -27.45 7.05 -21.33
N THR A 285 -28.58 6.74 -21.97
CA THR A 285 -28.65 6.55 -23.43
C THR A 285 -28.15 7.77 -24.21
N ASN A 286 -28.38 8.98 -23.72
CA ASN A 286 -27.91 10.22 -24.34
C ASN A 286 -26.38 10.31 -24.40
N VAL A 287 -25.67 9.70 -23.44
CA VAL A 287 -24.19 9.63 -23.45
C VAL A 287 -23.73 8.44 -24.27
N SER A 288 -24.39 7.29 -24.13
CA SER A 288 -24.04 6.05 -24.83
C SER A 288 -24.12 6.15 -26.36
N ILE A 289 -25.03 6.97 -26.90
CA ILE A 289 -25.14 7.21 -28.36
C ILE A 289 -23.93 7.97 -28.92
N GLU A 290 -23.23 8.77 -28.09
CA GLU A 290 -22.06 9.53 -28.53
C GLU A 290 -20.79 8.68 -28.61
N ILE A 291 -20.81 7.48 -28.05
CA ILE A 291 -19.68 6.55 -28.01
C ILE A 291 -19.50 5.92 -29.41
N PRO A 292 -18.39 6.18 -30.11
CA PRO A 292 -18.13 5.54 -31.40
C PRO A 292 -17.92 4.04 -31.25
N SER A 293 -18.15 3.27 -32.32
CA SER A 293 -17.77 1.86 -32.33
C SER A 293 -16.26 1.71 -32.13
N LEU A 294 -15.82 0.63 -31.48
CA LEU A 294 -14.40 0.40 -31.18
C LEU A 294 -13.53 0.49 -32.45
N ASP A 295 -14.02 -0.07 -33.57
CA ASP A 295 -13.36 -0.03 -34.88
C ASP A 295 -13.29 1.36 -35.50
N SER A 296 -14.03 2.35 -35.01
CA SER A 296 -14.00 3.73 -35.50
C SER A 296 -13.21 4.67 -34.58
N MET A 297 -12.90 4.25 -33.36
CA MET A 297 -12.16 5.08 -32.40
C MET A 297 -10.70 5.27 -32.82
N THR A 298 -10.16 6.44 -32.49
CA THR A 298 -8.74 6.74 -32.48
C THR A 298 -8.12 6.06 -31.27
N THR A 299 -7.08 5.28 -31.53
CA THR A 299 -6.28 4.63 -30.51
C THR A 299 -5.05 5.50 -30.19
N PHE A 300 -4.53 5.37 -28.98
CA PHE A 300 -3.49 6.23 -28.43
C PHE A 300 -2.18 5.47 -28.24
N HIS A 301 -1.07 6.06 -28.67
CA HIS A 301 0.25 5.50 -28.40
C HIS A 301 0.57 5.58 -26.89
N PRO A 302 1.20 4.56 -26.27
CA PRO A 302 1.61 4.61 -24.86
C PRO A 302 2.42 5.87 -24.50
N ASP A 303 3.42 6.20 -25.32
CA ASP A 303 4.23 7.40 -25.12
C ASP A 303 3.43 8.69 -25.28
N PHE A 304 2.36 8.72 -26.08
CA PHE A 304 1.52 9.91 -26.20
C PHE A 304 0.85 10.21 -24.85
N LEU A 305 0.23 9.21 -24.21
CA LEU A 305 -0.41 9.40 -22.90
C LEU A 305 0.62 9.82 -21.84
N ARG A 306 1.77 9.15 -21.81
CA ARG A 306 2.86 9.47 -20.87
C ARG A 306 3.40 10.89 -21.07
N ASN A 307 3.59 11.34 -22.31
CA ASN A 307 4.09 12.68 -22.60
C ASN A 307 3.03 13.78 -22.40
N THR A 308 1.75 13.44 -22.59
CA THR A 308 0.64 14.41 -22.47
C THR A 308 0.23 14.64 -21.02
N PHE A 309 0.14 13.57 -20.23
CA PHE A 309 -0.31 13.65 -18.84
C PHE A 309 0.84 13.62 -17.83
N GLY A 310 1.91 12.88 -18.13
CA GLY A 310 2.98 12.63 -17.17
C GLY A 310 2.50 11.84 -15.95
N GLY A 311 3.08 12.14 -14.79
CA GLY A 311 2.71 11.51 -13.53
C GLY A 311 3.56 10.30 -13.15
N VAL A 312 3.17 9.68 -12.05
CA VAL A 312 3.82 8.53 -11.43
C VAL A 312 2.79 7.42 -11.22
N LEU A 313 3.20 6.17 -11.42
CA LEU A 313 2.35 5.03 -11.12
C LEU A 313 2.08 5.01 -9.61
N TRP A 314 0.83 5.25 -9.23
CA TRP A 314 0.43 5.39 -7.83
C TRP A 314 0.04 4.06 -7.21
N SER A 315 -0.83 3.36 -7.92
CA SER A 315 -1.23 1.98 -7.66
C SER A 315 -1.30 1.24 -9.00
N PRO A 316 -1.40 -0.10 -9.01
CA PRO A 316 -1.42 -0.87 -10.25
C PRO A 316 -2.47 -0.34 -11.23
N GLY A 317 -2.00 0.11 -12.39
CA GLY A 317 -2.84 0.69 -13.44
C GLY A 317 -3.36 2.12 -13.19
N LEU A 318 -3.15 2.72 -12.01
CA LEU A 318 -3.57 4.09 -11.70
C LEU A 318 -2.35 5.02 -11.68
N THR A 319 -2.35 6.03 -12.55
CA THR A 319 -1.32 7.07 -12.56
C THR A 319 -1.83 8.31 -11.85
N TYR A 320 -1.01 8.86 -10.95
CA TYR A 320 -1.25 10.14 -10.29
C TYR A 320 -0.29 11.20 -10.81
N ILE A 321 -0.75 12.43 -11.00
CA ILE A 321 0.02 13.56 -11.47
C ILE A 321 0.29 14.48 -10.27
N PRO A 322 1.51 14.45 -9.68
CA PRO A 322 1.83 15.27 -8.52
C PRO A 322 1.62 16.76 -8.77
N PRO A 323 1.18 17.54 -7.76
CA PRO A 323 1.07 18.99 -7.86
C PRO A 323 2.35 19.61 -8.43
N ALA A 324 2.19 20.38 -9.51
CA ALA A 324 3.29 21.03 -10.22
C ALA A 324 2.81 22.42 -10.70
N PRO A 325 3.71 23.41 -10.85
CA PRO A 325 3.34 24.72 -11.37
C PRO A 325 2.71 24.60 -12.76
N GLY A 326 1.51 25.16 -12.93
CA GLY A 326 0.79 25.18 -14.20
C GLY A 326 -0.54 24.41 -14.17
N PRO A 327 -1.37 24.61 -15.20
CA PRO A 327 -2.64 23.91 -15.31
C PRO A 327 -2.42 22.42 -15.60
N CYS A 328 -3.20 21.56 -14.93
CA CYS A 328 -3.29 20.15 -15.29
C CYS A 328 -4.52 19.95 -16.19
N ILE A 329 -4.36 19.19 -17.28
CA ILE A 329 -5.47 18.83 -18.18
C ILE A 329 -6.53 18.01 -17.41
N LEU A 330 -6.08 17.17 -16.47
CA LEU A 330 -6.94 16.31 -15.67
C LEU A 330 -7.27 16.99 -14.34
N ARG A 331 -8.55 17.30 -14.12
CA ARG A 331 -9.02 17.96 -12.90
C ARG A 331 -8.65 17.19 -11.64
N ASN A 332 -8.81 15.86 -11.68
CA ASN A 332 -8.59 14.98 -10.53
C ASN A 332 -7.14 14.46 -10.46
N ARG A 333 -6.29 14.91 -11.40
CA ARG A 333 -4.86 14.56 -11.48
C ARG A 333 -4.59 13.06 -11.49
N THR A 334 -5.57 12.25 -11.90
CA THR A 334 -5.46 10.80 -12.00
C THR A 334 -5.97 10.32 -13.35
N TYR A 335 -5.43 9.20 -13.81
CA TYR A 335 -5.96 8.46 -14.95
C TYR A 335 -5.57 6.98 -14.86
N TYR A 336 -6.41 6.12 -15.41
CA TYR A 336 -6.15 4.68 -15.49
C TYR A 336 -5.51 4.32 -16.82
N VAL A 337 -4.47 3.48 -16.77
CA VAL A 337 -3.84 2.80 -17.92
C VAL A 337 -3.78 1.32 -17.60
N LEU A 338 -4.64 0.52 -18.24
CA LEU A 338 -4.87 -0.88 -17.92
C LEU A 338 -4.53 -1.76 -19.12
N ASP A 339 -3.98 -2.96 -18.89
CA ASP A 339 -3.74 -3.94 -19.97
C ASP A 339 -4.78 -5.06 -19.86
N ALA A 340 -5.60 -5.21 -20.92
CA ALA A 340 -6.63 -6.24 -20.96
C ALA A 340 -6.06 -7.67 -20.88
N ALA A 341 -4.77 -7.87 -21.21
CA ALA A 341 -4.12 -9.17 -21.09
C ALA A 341 -3.98 -9.66 -19.64
N TYR A 342 -3.95 -8.75 -18.67
CA TYR A 342 -3.76 -9.08 -17.25
C TYR A 342 -4.96 -8.69 -16.37
N GLU A 343 -5.96 -8.04 -16.95
CA GLU A 343 -7.17 -7.59 -16.28
C GLU A 343 -8.41 -8.15 -17.00
N PRO A 344 -8.78 -9.41 -16.74
CA PRO A 344 -9.83 -10.11 -17.50
C PRO A 344 -11.25 -9.58 -17.23
N TYR A 345 -11.42 -8.71 -16.24
CA TYR A 345 -12.72 -8.18 -15.80
C TYR A 345 -12.92 -6.71 -16.13
N LEU A 346 -12.03 -6.13 -16.95
CA LEU A 346 -12.23 -4.79 -17.48
C LEU A 346 -13.56 -4.67 -18.23
N PRO A 347 -14.07 -3.44 -18.41
CA PRO A 347 -15.20 -3.21 -19.29
C PRO A 347 -14.95 -3.83 -20.67
N SER A 348 -15.94 -4.57 -21.18
CA SER A 348 -15.82 -5.25 -22.47
C SER A 348 -15.89 -4.26 -23.65
N THR A 349 -16.59 -3.15 -23.46
CA THR A 349 -16.70 -2.05 -24.43
C THR A 349 -16.70 -0.70 -23.71
N PRO A 350 -16.32 0.40 -24.40
CA PRO A 350 -16.42 1.74 -23.84
C PRO A 350 -17.83 2.04 -23.33
N GLY A 351 -17.94 2.71 -22.18
CA GLY A 351 -19.21 3.01 -21.52
C GLY A 351 -19.77 1.92 -20.60
N THR A 352 -19.20 0.71 -20.60
CA THR A 352 -19.63 -0.39 -19.69
C THR A 352 -18.86 -0.39 -18.37
N HIS A 353 -19.42 -1.02 -17.34
CA HIS A 353 -18.74 -1.20 -16.06
C HIS A 353 -17.78 -2.39 -16.09
N GLY A 354 -16.82 -2.40 -15.16
CA GLY A 354 -15.85 -3.47 -15.03
C GLY A 354 -15.24 -3.49 -13.63
N ALA A 355 -14.25 -4.35 -13.46
CA ALA A 355 -13.39 -4.38 -12.29
C ALA A 355 -11.96 -4.67 -12.72
N LYS A 356 -11.00 -4.24 -11.92
CA LYS A 356 -9.63 -4.73 -12.01
C LYS A 356 -9.25 -5.47 -10.74
N LEU A 357 -8.22 -6.29 -10.82
CA LEU A 357 -7.68 -7.00 -9.68
C LEU A 357 -6.52 -6.21 -9.08
N THR A 358 -6.34 -6.29 -7.76
CA THR A 358 -5.13 -5.76 -7.12
C THR A 358 -4.77 -6.58 -5.89
N ALA A 359 -3.48 -6.76 -5.60
CA ALA A 359 -3.04 -7.44 -4.38
C ALA A 359 -3.14 -6.53 -3.14
N PHE A 360 -2.82 -5.24 -3.32
CA PHE A 360 -2.74 -4.26 -2.24
C PHE A 360 -3.23 -2.89 -2.71
N PHE A 361 -3.79 -2.12 -1.79
CA PHE A 361 -4.13 -0.71 -2.01
C PHE A 361 -3.01 0.16 -1.46
N ASN A 362 -2.58 1.13 -2.27
CA ASN A 362 -1.76 2.22 -1.76
C ASN A 362 -2.67 3.21 -1.01
N LYS A 363 -2.09 4.05 -0.15
CA LYS A 363 -2.82 5.16 0.48
C LYS A 363 -3.42 6.09 -0.57
N HIS A 364 -4.46 6.81 -0.20
CA HIS A 364 -5.10 7.73 -1.13
C HIS A 364 -4.13 8.89 -1.48
N PRO A 365 -4.04 9.35 -2.76
CA PRO A 365 -3.14 10.45 -3.12
C PRO A 365 -3.29 11.71 -2.27
N ALA A 366 -4.52 12.02 -1.85
CA ALA A 366 -4.80 13.17 -0.99
C ALA A 366 -4.16 13.06 0.42
N GLU A 367 -3.85 11.85 0.89
CA GLU A 367 -3.15 11.65 2.17
C GLU A 367 -1.65 11.95 2.05
N GLU A 368 -1.06 11.80 0.87
CA GLU A 368 0.37 12.11 0.65
C GLU A 368 0.62 13.55 0.23
N PHE A 369 -0.22 14.09 -0.66
CA PHE A 369 -0.02 15.42 -1.23
C PHE A 369 -0.96 16.49 -0.66
N GLY A 370 -1.80 16.12 0.31
CA GLY A 370 -2.85 16.97 0.85
C GLY A 370 -4.07 17.06 -0.07
N ALA A 371 -5.07 17.83 0.35
CA ALA A 371 -6.27 18.07 -0.45
C ALA A 371 -5.91 18.75 -1.78
N LEU A 372 -6.54 18.30 -2.87
CA LEU A 372 -6.46 18.98 -4.15
C LEU A 372 -7.08 20.39 -4.04
N PRO A 373 -6.70 21.34 -4.91
CA PRO A 373 -7.31 22.67 -4.94
C PRO A 373 -8.84 22.59 -5.00
N GLU A 374 -9.51 23.57 -4.38
CA GLU A 374 -10.97 23.62 -4.34
C GLU A 374 -11.56 23.53 -5.77
N GLY A 375 -12.50 22.60 -5.98
CA GLY A 375 -13.09 22.32 -7.30
C GLY A 375 -12.39 21.21 -8.10
N CYS A 376 -11.24 20.70 -7.65
CA CYS A 376 -10.74 19.40 -8.08
C CYS A 376 -11.55 18.31 -7.36
N GLY A 377 -12.14 17.39 -8.12
CA GLY A 377 -12.89 16.26 -7.56
C GLY A 377 -11.97 15.27 -6.85
N ASP A 378 -12.55 14.21 -6.29
CA ASP A 378 -11.76 13.15 -5.68
C ASP A 378 -10.88 12.42 -6.72
N SER A 379 -9.72 11.92 -6.30
CA SER A 379 -8.75 11.26 -7.17
C SER A 379 -9.27 9.92 -7.73
N SER A 380 -10.32 9.37 -7.13
CA SER A 380 -11.03 8.15 -7.54
C SER A 380 -12.38 8.41 -8.21
N GLU A 381 -12.81 9.67 -8.35
CA GLU A 381 -14.06 10.04 -9.01
C GLU A 381 -13.81 10.49 -10.44
N ASN A 382 -14.70 10.15 -11.38
CA ASN A 382 -14.68 10.65 -12.75
C ASN A 382 -13.27 10.64 -13.41
N VAL A 383 -12.56 9.52 -13.26
CA VAL A 383 -11.17 9.32 -13.68
C VAL A 383 -11.15 8.76 -15.11
N PRO A 384 -10.47 9.39 -16.08
CA PRO A 384 -10.39 8.85 -17.44
C PRO A 384 -9.64 7.53 -17.46
N MET A 385 -10.16 6.56 -18.19
CA MET A 385 -9.58 5.22 -18.30
C MET A 385 -9.20 4.89 -19.74
N PHE A 386 -8.01 4.32 -19.87
CA PHE A 386 -7.42 3.86 -21.11
C PHE A 386 -7.08 2.37 -21.00
N VAL A 387 -7.56 1.57 -21.94
CA VAL A 387 -7.33 0.12 -21.97
C VAL A 387 -6.44 -0.22 -23.15
N LEU A 388 -5.34 -0.93 -22.90
CA LEU A 388 -4.39 -1.38 -23.89
C LEU A 388 -4.95 -2.60 -24.63
N LEU A 389 -5.20 -2.45 -25.92
CA LEU A 389 -5.75 -3.47 -26.80
C LEU A 389 -4.90 -3.59 -28.07
N PRO A 390 -4.85 -4.76 -28.73
CA PRO A 390 -4.31 -4.87 -30.09
C PRO A 390 -5.12 -3.99 -31.05
N ASP A 391 -4.43 -3.21 -31.88
CA ASP A 391 -5.05 -2.39 -32.93
C ASP A 391 -4.76 -2.97 -34.31
N GLU A 392 -5.79 -3.58 -34.91
CA GLU A 392 -5.72 -4.21 -36.23
C GLU A 392 -5.32 -3.22 -37.34
N LYS A 393 -5.73 -1.95 -37.24
CA LYS A 393 -5.35 -0.91 -38.22
C LYS A 393 -3.85 -0.60 -38.17
N LYS A 394 -3.19 -0.96 -37.07
CA LYS A 394 -1.76 -0.80 -36.83
C LYS A 394 -1.02 -2.14 -36.84
N GLY A 395 -1.59 -3.18 -37.45
CA GLY A 395 -0.98 -4.50 -37.58
C GLY A 395 -0.88 -5.24 -36.25
N GLY A 396 -1.92 -5.15 -35.42
CA GLY A 396 -2.00 -5.85 -34.13
C GLY A 396 -1.13 -5.24 -33.02
N ARG A 397 -0.56 -4.05 -33.23
CA ARG A 397 0.23 -3.36 -32.20
C ARG A 397 -0.66 -2.94 -31.03
N LYS A 398 -0.16 -3.10 -29.81
CA LYS A 398 -0.86 -2.67 -28.59
C LYS A 398 -1.02 -1.14 -28.54
N ARG A 399 -2.26 -0.66 -28.46
CA ARG A 399 -2.63 0.75 -28.36
C ARG A 399 -3.66 0.96 -27.26
N TYR A 400 -3.64 2.14 -26.65
CA TYR A 400 -4.61 2.50 -25.64
C TYR A 400 -5.89 3.01 -26.30
N VAL A 401 -7.04 2.48 -25.88
CA VAL A 401 -8.35 2.99 -26.26
C VAL A 401 -8.96 3.70 -25.07
N TYR A 402 -9.58 4.84 -25.28
CA TYR A 402 -10.29 5.57 -24.24
C TYR A 402 -11.68 4.96 -23.99
N PHE A 403 -11.89 4.44 -22.78
CA PHE A 403 -13.11 3.71 -22.43
C PHE A 403 -14.18 4.57 -21.75
N GLY A 404 -13.82 5.76 -21.28
CA GLY A 404 -14.70 6.68 -20.57
C GLY A 404 -14.08 7.20 -19.27
N HIS A 405 -14.89 7.83 -18.44
CA HIS A 405 -14.55 8.23 -17.08
C HIS A 405 -15.22 7.28 -16.08
N TYR A 406 -14.43 6.86 -15.09
CA TYR A 406 -14.81 5.84 -14.14
C TYR A 406 -14.70 6.38 -12.71
N SER A 407 -15.59 5.91 -11.85
CA SER A 407 -15.52 6.18 -10.41
C SER A 407 -15.50 4.88 -9.63
N GLN A 408 -14.77 4.87 -8.52
CA GLN A 408 -14.81 3.77 -7.56
C GLN A 408 -15.88 4.07 -6.49
N THR A 409 -17.13 3.72 -6.78
CA THR A 409 -18.28 4.05 -5.92
C THR A 409 -18.52 3.07 -4.78
N ARG A 410 -17.75 1.98 -4.72
CA ARG A 410 -17.85 0.94 -3.70
C ARG A 410 -16.46 0.53 -3.23
N TRP A 411 -16.38 0.19 -1.95
CA TRP A 411 -15.21 -0.47 -1.38
C TRP A 411 -14.91 -1.79 -2.07
N SER A 412 -13.63 -2.13 -2.08
CA SER A 412 -13.14 -3.34 -2.72
C SER A 412 -13.45 -4.58 -1.91
N ASP A 413 -13.83 -5.65 -2.61
CA ASP A 413 -14.10 -6.96 -2.00
C ASP A 413 -12.87 -7.86 -2.16
N LYS A 414 -12.40 -8.47 -1.05
CA LYS A 414 -11.30 -9.45 -1.08
C LYS A 414 -11.81 -10.76 -1.69
N LEU A 415 -11.02 -11.37 -2.56
CA LEU A 415 -11.34 -12.70 -3.09
C LEU A 415 -11.10 -13.76 -2.00
N ASP A 416 -12.06 -14.68 -1.86
CA ASP A 416 -11.85 -15.92 -1.14
C ASP A 416 -11.02 -16.92 -1.97
N TYR A 417 -10.65 -18.05 -1.38
CA TYR A 417 -9.87 -19.09 -2.06
C TYR A 417 -10.56 -19.61 -3.33
N ASP A 418 -11.85 -19.95 -3.25
CA ASP A 418 -12.59 -20.55 -4.36
C ASP A 418 -12.66 -19.58 -5.55
N ARG A 419 -12.93 -18.30 -5.31
CA ARG A 419 -12.92 -17.25 -6.34
C ARG A 419 -11.52 -17.01 -6.88
N MET A 420 -10.50 -17.06 -6.04
CA MET A 420 -9.11 -16.92 -6.48
C MET A 420 -8.73 -18.04 -7.47
N VAL A 421 -9.19 -19.27 -7.24
CA VAL A 421 -8.92 -20.43 -8.10
C VAL A 421 -9.82 -20.49 -9.34
N GLN A 422 -11.12 -20.25 -9.18
CA GLN A 422 -12.11 -20.42 -10.25
C GLN A 422 -12.16 -19.23 -11.21
N CYS A 423 -12.00 -18.02 -10.68
CA CYS A 423 -12.22 -16.80 -11.43
C CYS A 423 -10.89 -16.26 -11.96
N VAL A 424 -9.81 -16.23 -11.17
CA VAL A 424 -8.56 -15.60 -11.61
C VAL A 424 -7.74 -16.54 -12.52
N PRO A 425 -7.54 -16.20 -13.80
CA PRO A 425 -6.75 -17.02 -14.71
C PRO A 425 -5.31 -17.19 -14.22
N GLN A 426 -4.70 -18.33 -14.54
CA GLN A 426 -3.31 -18.63 -14.14
C GLN A 426 -2.33 -17.53 -14.62
N GLN A 427 -2.46 -17.06 -15.85
CA GLN A 427 -1.61 -15.98 -16.40
C GLN A 427 -1.68 -14.69 -15.57
N VAL A 428 -2.85 -14.37 -15.00
CA VAL A 428 -3.03 -13.19 -14.13
C VAL A 428 -2.34 -13.42 -12.79
N ARG A 429 -2.46 -14.63 -12.21
CA ARG A 429 -1.72 -15.00 -10.99
C ARG A 429 -0.21 -14.93 -11.21
N GLU A 430 0.29 -15.42 -12.34
CA GLU A 430 1.70 -15.36 -12.72
C GLU A 430 2.19 -13.91 -12.90
N TYR A 431 1.38 -13.05 -13.53
CA TYR A 431 1.66 -11.62 -13.67
C TYR A 431 1.80 -10.97 -12.29
N TRP A 432 0.84 -11.16 -11.39
CA TRP A 432 0.93 -10.61 -10.03
C TRP A 432 2.10 -11.18 -9.23
N ALA A 433 2.40 -12.48 -9.37
CA ALA A 433 3.55 -13.07 -8.71
C ALA A 433 4.87 -12.46 -9.19
N GLU A 434 4.96 -12.11 -10.47
CA GLU A 434 6.12 -11.43 -11.06
C GLU A 434 6.23 -9.98 -10.56
N GLU A 435 5.16 -9.21 -10.62
CA GLU A 435 5.12 -7.82 -10.13
C GLU A 435 5.45 -7.71 -8.63
N LEU A 436 4.90 -8.60 -7.81
CA LEU A 436 5.10 -8.59 -6.36
C LEU A 436 6.50 -9.08 -5.94
N SER A 437 7.13 -9.93 -6.75
CA SER A 437 8.49 -10.43 -6.48
C SER A 437 9.58 -9.62 -7.19
N ALA A 438 9.23 -8.66 -8.03
CA ALA A 438 10.18 -7.82 -8.75
C ALA A 438 11.14 -7.09 -7.79
N SER A 439 12.42 -7.03 -8.17
CA SER A 439 13.47 -6.36 -7.39
C SER A 439 13.32 -4.83 -7.37
N GLY A 440 12.68 -4.27 -8.39
CA GLY A 440 12.38 -2.83 -8.53
C GLY A 440 10.98 -2.43 -8.12
N ARG A 441 10.25 -3.28 -7.38
CA ARG A 441 8.87 -2.98 -6.95
C ARG A 441 8.82 -1.72 -6.06
N PRO A 442 7.71 -0.96 -6.05
CA PRO A 442 7.58 0.22 -5.21
C PRO A 442 7.76 -0.08 -3.72
N GLY A 443 8.29 0.90 -2.97
CA GLY A 443 8.52 0.77 -1.53
C GLY A 443 7.24 0.44 -0.75
N TRP A 444 6.12 1.07 -1.10
CA TRP A 444 4.83 0.80 -0.45
C TRP A 444 4.33 -0.64 -0.66
N VAL A 445 4.63 -1.26 -1.81
CA VAL A 445 4.31 -2.67 -2.08
C VAL A 445 5.17 -3.57 -1.20
N THR A 446 6.45 -3.22 -1.03
CA THR A 446 7.35 -3.95 -0.11
C THR A 446 6.85 -3.87 1.33
N ASP A 447 6.42 -2.70 1.78
CA ASP A 447 5.86 -2.53 3.12
C ASP A 447 4.54 -3.30 3.30
N ALA A 448 3.70 -3.37 2.26
CA ALA A 448 2.46 -4.14 2.27
C ALA A 448 2.73 -5.66 2.34
N LEU A 449 3.67 -6.17 1.54
CA LEU A 449 4.12 -7.57 1.58
C LEU A 449 4.72 -7.92 2.94
N MET A 450 5.54 -7.03 3.50
CA MET A 450 6.16 -7.22 4.81
C MET A 450 5.10 -7.35 5.89
N LYS A 451 4.11 -6.44 5.93
CA LYS A 451 2.99 -6.47 6.88
C LYS A 451 2.12 -7.72 6.71
N HIS A 452 1.92 -8.18 5.47
CA HIS A 452 1.06 -9.32 5.16
C HIS A 452 1.69 -10.65 5.60
N PHE A 453 2.93 -10.93 5.17
CA PHE A 453 3.57 -12.23 5.41
C PHE A 453 4.31 -12.32 6.74
N PHE A 454 4.74 -11.19 7.29
CA PHE A 454 5.54 -11.13 8.52
C PHE A 454 4.89 -10.13 9.47
N PRO A 455 3.71 -10.46 10.04
CA PRO A 455 2.96 -9.54 10.87
C PRO A 455 3.81 -9.04 12.04
N LYS A 456 3.60 -7.78 12.40
CA LYS A 456 4.28 -7.14 13.53
C LYS A 456 3.92 -7.88 14.83
N PRO A 457 4.90 -8.17 15.72
CA PRO A 457 4.57 -8.83 16.98
C PRO A 457 3.65 -7.94 17.81
N GLU A 458 2.71 -8.58 18.50
CA GLU A 458 1.75 -7.92 19.39
C GLU A 458 2.41 -7.59 20.75
N TYR A 459 1.93 -6.54 21.41
CA TYR A 459 2.42 -6.19 22.74
C TYR A 459 1.68 -7.00 23.80
N GLU A 460 2.38 -7.95 24.42
CA GLU A 460 1.85 -8.80 25.50
C GLU A 460 2.26 -8.31 26.91
N GLY A 461 2.92 -7.15 26.99
CA GLY A 461 3.42 -6.60 28.25
C GLY A 461 2.37 -5.91 29.11
N ARG A 462 2.75 -5.48 30.31
CA ARG A 462 1.86 -4.76 31.23
C ARG A 462 1.47 -3.38 30.67
N MET A 463 0.22 -2.97 30.87
CA MET A 463 -0.29 -1.64 30.49
C MET A 463 -0.28 -0.64 31.66
N PHE A 464 -0.17 0.64 31.34
CA PHE A 464 -0.34 1.76 32.29
C PHE A 464 -1.82 1.89 32.68
N GLY A 465 -2.15 1.70 33.96
CA GLY A 465 -3.55 1.57 34.43
C GLY A 465 -4.18 0.29 33.88
N VAL A 466 -4.61 -0.69 34.67
CA VAL A 466 -5.86 -0.68 35.44
C VAL A 466 -5.58 -1.46 36.72
N SER A 467 -5.92 -0.90 37.86
CA SER A 467 -6.45 -1.69 38.98
C SER A 467 -7.53 -0.83 39.61
N GLU A 468 -8.66 -0.69 38.91
CA GLU A 468 -9.85 -0.01 39.45
C GLU A 468 -10.60 -0.89 40.47
N ALA A 469 -10.20 -2.15 40.64
CA ALA A 469 -10.93 -3.12 41.47
C ALA A 469 -10.54 -3.13 42.96
N GLN A 470 -9.51 -2.38 43.37
CA GLN A 470 -9.13 -2.27 44.78
C GLN A 470 -8.90 -0.81 45.12
N GLY A 471 -9.97 -0.16 45.60
CA GLY A 471 -9.95 1.17 46.22
C GLY A 471 -9.16 1.22 47.54
N GLY A 472 -7.99 0.59 47.59
CA GLY A 472 -7.02 0.73 48.64
C GLY A 472 -5.95 1.72 48.18
N SER A 473 -5.59 2.65 49.06
CA SER A 473 -4.43 3.54 48.91
C SER A 473 -3.18 2.74 48.54
N VAL A 474 -2.85 2.65 47.26
CA VAL A 474 -1.61 2.00 46.80
C VAL A 474 -0.46 2.89 47.25
N MET A 475 0.45 2.32 48.05
CA MET A 475 1.64 3.03 48.50
C MET A 475 2.49 3.46 47.30
N SER A 476 3.13 4.63 47.38
CA SER A 476 3.95 5.20 46.30
C SER A 476 4.97 4.20 45.72
N GLU A 477 5.58 3.39 46.59
CA GLU A 477 6.60 2.40 46.17
C GLU A 477 6.05 1.29 45.27
N ASP A 478 4.78 0.92 45.41
CA ASP A 478 4.16 -0.12 44.59
C ASP A 478 3.76 0.41 43.20
N LEU A 479 3.49 1.71 43.11
CA LEU A 479 3.33 2.41 41.84
C LEU A 479 4.67 2.47 41.09
N ASP A 480 5.75 2.86 41.77
CA ASP A 480 7.09 2.94 41.17
C ASP A 480 7.55 1.56 40.63
N LYS A 481 7.34 0.48 41.40
CA LYS A 481 7.65 -0.89 40.96
C LYS A 481 6.78 -1.35 39.79
N ARG A 482 5.54 -0.85 39.68
CA ARG A 482 4.66 -1.16 38.55
C ARG A 482 5.13 -0.43 37.30
N GLU A 483 5.45 0.85 37.42
CA GLU A 483 5.98 1.66 36.33
C GLU A 483 7.29 1.09 35.80
N GLU A 484 8.21 0.69 36.68
CA GLU A 484 9.47 0.05 36.28
C GLU A 484 9.24 -1.24 35.46
N LYS A 485 8.24 -2.06 35.86
CA LYS A 485 7.89 -3.27 35.11
C LYS A 485 7.29 -2.95 33.75
N VAL A 486 6.39 -1.96 33.66
CA VAL A 486 5.84 -1.50 32.38
C VAL A 486 6.95 -0.97 31.48
N LEU A 487 7.85 -0.14 32.00
CA LEU A 487 9.01 0.36 31.25
C LEU A 487 9.90 -0.75 30.72
N LYS A 488 10.15 -1.79 31.53
CA LYS A 488 10.93 -2.96 31.12
C LYS A 488 10.23 -3.76 30.01
N ASP A 489 8.92 -3.94 30.10
CA ASP A 489 8.13 -4.66 29.09
C ASP A 489 8.04 -3.86 27.78
N VAL A 490 7.82 -2.55 27.86
CA VAL A 490 7.85 -1.64 26.70
C VAL A 490 9.23 -1.65 26.04
N LYS A 491 10.32 -1.59 26.81
CA LYS A 491 11.68 -1.66 26.27
C LYS A 491 11.92 -2.96 25.51
N ARG A 492 11.52 -4.10 26.09
CA ARG A 492 11.63 -5.42 25.44
C ARG A 492 10.84 -5.47 24.15
N TYR A 493 9.63 -4.91 24.14
CA TYR A 493 8.81 -4.85 22.94
C TYR A 493 9.45 -3.99 21.85
N VAL A 494 10.00 -2.82 22.20
CA VAL A 494 10.71 -1.96 21.24
C VAL A 494 11.93 -2.66 20.65
N GLU A 495 12.68 -3.44 21.45
CA GLU A 495 13.79 -4.28 20.95
C GLU A 495 13.28 -5.35 19.97
N ALA A 496 12.20 -6.08 20.34
CA ALA A 496 11.56 -7.05 19.47
C ALA A 496 11.07 -6.43 18.14
N LEU A 497 10.56 -5.19 18.17
CA LEU A 497 10.16 -4.47 16.97
C LEU A 497 11.32 -4.14 16.04
N ARG A 498 12.49 -3.78 16.58
CA ARG A 498 13.68 -3.50 15.78
C ARG A 498 14.22 -4.77 15.11
N GLU A 499 14.23 -5.87 15.86
CA GLU A 499 14.63 -7.18 15.33
C GLU A 499 13.65 -7.65 14.26
N TRP A 500 12.35 -7.56 14.52
CA TRP A 500 11.30 -7.88 13.57
C TRP A 500 11.44 -7.05 12.29
N GLU A 501 11.61 -5.73 12.36
CA GLU A 501 11.70 -4.90 11.15
C GLU A 501 12.89 -5.31 10.29
N LYS A 502 14.05 -5.59 10.90
CA LYS A 502 15.25 -6.03 10.19
C LYS A 502 15.04 -7.38 9.52
N ASP A 503 14.49 -8.36 10.25
CA ASP A 503 14.24 -9.71 9.75
C ASP A 503 13.14 -9.73 8.68
N ALA A 504 12.00 -9.10 8.94
CA ALA A 504 10.87 -9.01 8.03
C ALA A 504 11.26 -8.31 6.73
N ARG A 505 12.03 -7.21 6.78
CA ARG A 505 12.53 -6.52 5.58
C ARG A 505 13.47 -7.41 4.78
N MET A 506 14.37 -8.14 5.43
CA MET A 506 15.28 -9.09 4.78
C MET A 506 14.51 -10.22 4.10
N LYS A 507 13.58 -10.86 4.81
CA LYS A 507 12.74 -11.94 4.28
C LYS A 507 11.87 -11.45 3.12
N THR A 508 11.28 -10.27 3.23
CA THR A 508 10.49 -9.65 2.17
C THR A 508 11.33 -9.37 0.92
N ALA A 509 12.58 -8.93 1.07
CA ALA A 509 13.49 -8.74 -0.06
C ALA A 509 13.86 -10.06 -0.76
N MET A 510 13.77 -11.20 -0.07
CA MET A 510 14.03 -12.54 -0.61
C MET A 510 12.79 -13.24 -1.18
N ILE A 511 11.61 -12.63 -1.14
CA ILE A 511 10.39 -13.19 -1.73
C ILE A 511 10.59 -13.36 -3.25
N LYS A 512 10.38 -14.59 -3.73
CA LYS A 512 10.46 -14.98 -5.14
C LYS A 512 9.07 -15.22 -5.72
N LYS A 513 8.98 -15.24 -7.06
CA LYS A 513 7.74 -15.55 -7.81
C LYS A 513 7.07 -16.83 -7.31
N ASP A 514 7.82 -17.91 -7.13
CA ASP A 514 7.27 -19.21 -6.67
C ASP A 514 6.65 -19.13 -5.28
N PHE A 515 7.21 -18.30 -4.38
CA PHE A 515 6.64 -18.10 -3.05
C PHE A 515 5.27 -17.43 -3.14
N ILE A 516 5.12 -16.41 -4.01
CA ILE A 516 3.83 -15.74 -4.24
C ILE A 516 2.83 -16.67 -4.93
N MET A 517 3.26 -17.46 -5.91
CA MET A 517 2.41 -18.45 -6.57
C MET A 517 1.86 -19.46 -5.56
N GLN A 518 2.71 -20.00 -4.68
CA GLN A 518 2.28 -20.87 -3.60
C GLN A 518 1.33 -20.16 -2.63
N ALA A 519 1.58 -18.89 -2.30
CA ALA A 519 0.72 -18.11 -1.42
C ALA A 519 -0.70 -17.93 -1.98
N PHE A 520 -0.89 -17.87 -3.30
CA PHE A 520 -2.23 -17.86 -3.90
C PHE A 520 -2.98 -19.19 -3.70
N GLU A 521 -2.26 -20.30 -3.53
CA GLU A 521 -2.84 -21.66 -3.42
C GLU A 521 -3.01 -22.15 -1.98
N ARG A 522 -2.42 -21.47 -1.01
CA ARG A 522 -2.55 -21.79 0.42
C ARG A 522 -3.95 -21.55 0.95
N ALA A 523 -4.30 -22.26 2.03
CA ALA A 523 -5.49 -21.97 2.80
C ALA A 523 -5.31 -20.68 3.62
N ASP A 524 -6.42 -20.00 3.93
CA ASP A 524 -6.37 -18.72 4.66
C ASP A 524 -5.79 -18.85 6.09
N ALA A 525 -5.78 -20.06 6.65
CA ALA A 525 -5.26 -20.37 7.98
C ALA A 525 -3.80 -20.89 7.99
N ASP A 526 -3.16 -21.00 6.82
CA ASP A 526 -1.78 -21.48 6.73
C ASP A 526 -0.76 -20.43 7.21
N ASP A 527 0.44 -20.90 7.59
CA ASP A 527 1.60 -20.06 7.89
C ASP A 527 2.77 -20.41 6.93
N PRO A 528 3.28 -19.46 6.13
CA PRO A 528 2.86 -18.07 5.97
C PRO A 528 1.44 -17.91 5.39
N PRO A 529 0.75 -16.80 5.71
CA PRO A 529 -0.65 -16.57 5.32
C PRO A 529 -0.83 -16.56 3.81
N ALA A 530 -2.01 -17.00 3.37
CA ALA A 530 -2.36 -16.96 1.96
C ALA A 530 -2.45 -15.52 1.44
N LEU A 531 -2.14 -15.35 0.15
CA LEU A 531 -2.31 -14.08 -0.55
C LEU A 531 -3.59 -14.15 -1.38
N ARG A 532 -4.39 -13.08 -1.33
CA ARG A 532 -5.62 -12.93 -2.13
C ARG A 532 -5.60 -11.59 -2.82
N LEU A 533 -6.16 -11.55 -4.02
CA LEU A 533 -6.42 -10.31 -4.72
C LEU A 533 -7.72 -9.67 -4.21
N TRP A 534 -7.96 -8.44 -4.64
CA TRP A 534 -9.15 -7.64 -4.35
C TRP A 534 -9.78 -7.18 -5.65
N TRP A 535 -11.11 -7.06 -5.65
CA TRP A 535 -11.87 -6.39 -6.70
C TRP A 535 -11.83 -4.88 -6.52
N GLU A 536 -11.22 -4.14 -7.45
CA GLU A 536 -11.42 -2.69 -7.56
C GLU A 536 -12.53 -2.44 -8.59
N TYR A 537 -13.71 -2.04 -8.10
CA TYR A 537 -14.89 -1.82 -8.94
C TYR A 537 -14.80 -0.52 -9.72
N LEU A 538 -14.98 -0.61 -11.03
CA LEU A 538 -14.88 0.51 -11.97
C LEU A 538 -16.27 0.78 -12.58
N GLN A 539 -16.98 1.75 -12.01
CA GLN A 539 -18.25 2.22 -12.57
C GLN A 539 -18.00 3.30 -13.62
N CYS A 540 -18.31 3.01 -14.90
CA CYS A 540 -18.41 4.08 -15.91
C CYS A 540 -19.50 5.08 -15.51
N VAL A 541 -19.11 6.33 -15.29
CA VAL A 541 -20.02 7.44 -14.93
C VAL A 541 -20.26 8.40 -16.07
N ASN A 542 -19.36 8.45 -17.05
CA ASN A 542 -19.45 9.35 -18.19
C ASN A 542 -18.58 8.85 -19.35
N TRP A 543 -18.92 9.23 -20.58
CA TRP A 543 -18.02 9.16 -21.72
C TRP A 543 -17.95 10.56 -22.34
N ASN A 544 -16.84 11.26 -22.12
CA ASN A 544 -16.70 12.66 -22.53
C ASN A 544 -16.19 12.78 -24.00
N PRO A 545 -17.04 13.19 -24.96
CA PRO A 545 -16.65 13.33 -26.38
C PRO A 545 -15.63 14.46 -26.60
N ASP A 546 -15.72 15.55 -25.85
CA ASP A 546 -14.85 16.71 -26.01
C ASP A 546 -13.43 16.39 -25.54
N PHE A 547 -13.32 15.70 -24.41
CA PHE A 547 -12.05 15.20 -23.91
C PHE A 547 -11.41 14.23 -24.91
N TYR A 548 -12.19 13.27 -25.42
CA TYR A 548 -11.71 12.33 -26.43
C TYR A 548 -11.24 13.02 -27.71
N ARG A 549 -12.04 13.94 -28.28
CA ARG A 549 -11.68 14.70 -29.49
C ARG A 549 -10.45 15.57 -29.29
N MET A 550 -10.32 16.19 -28.12
CA MET A 550 -9.13 16.94 -27.74
C MET A 550 -7.89 16.05 -27.78
N LEU A 551 -7.92 14.86 -27.19
CA LEU A 551 -6.78 13.93 -27.21
C LEU A 551 -6.46 13.44 -28.62
N ALA A 552 -7.47 13.06 -29.40
CA ALA A 552 -7.29 12.64 -30.79
C ALA A 552 -6.61 13.76 -31.61
N THR A 553 -7.05 15.01 -31.43
CA THR A 553 -6.47 16.18 -32.09
C THR A 553 -5.02 16.43 -31.63
N LEU A 554 -4.72 16.25 -30.34
CA LEU A 554 -3.38 16.43 -29.80
C LEU A 554 -2.40 15.37 -30.33
N GLN A 555 -2.80 14.10 -30.39
CA GLN A 555 -1.96 13.04 -30.96
C GLN A 555 -1.70 13.27 -32.44
N ALA A 556 -2.73 13.65 -33.21
CA ALA A 556 -2.64 13.89 -34.64
C ALA A 556 -1.68 15.05 -35.03
N ARG A 557 -1.26 15.90 -34.08
CA ARG A 557 -0.23 16.93 -34.31
C ARG A 557 1.18 16.37 -34.42
N ASN A 558 1.41 15.13 -34.02
CA ASN A 558 2.72 14.50 -34.02
C ASN A 558 2.66 13.13 -34.72
N ASP A 559 2.98 13.13 -36.00
CA ASP A 559 3.01 11.94 -36.87
C ASP A 559 3.87 10.79 -36.33
N ASN A 560 4.81 11.06 -35.41
CA ASN A 560 5.64 10.02 -34.82
C ASN A 560 4.79 8.98 -34.07
N TYR A 561 3.68 9.37 -33.45
CA TYR A 561 2.80 8.43 -32.74
C TYR A 561 1.97 7.54 -33.68
N GLU A 562 1.87 7.89 -34.96
CA GLU A 562 1.11 7.13 -35.96
C GLU A 562 1.96 6.07 -36.66
N ARG A 563 3.29 6.29 -36.74
CA ARG A 563 4.25 5.43 -37.46
C ARG A 563 4.71 4.21 -36.65
N PHE A 564 4.84 4.38 -35.34
CA PHE A 564 5.12 3.33 -34.35
C PHE A 564 3.82 3.02 -33.68
#